data_AF-A0A7W5TTA4-F1
#
_entry.id   AF-A0A7W5TTA4-F1
#
_cell.length_a   1.000
_cell.length_b   1.000
_cell.length_c   1.000
_cell.angle_alpha   90.00
_cell.angle_beta   90.00
_cell.angle_gamma   90.00
#
_symmetry.space_group_name_H-M   'P 1'
#
loop_
_entity.id
_entity.type
_entity.pdbx_description
1 polymer ?
#
loop_
_entity_poly.entity_id
_entity_poly.type
_entity_poly.pdbx_seq_one_letter_code
_entity_poly.pdbx_strand_id
1 'polypeptide(L)'
;MTGNRVLTLTVGPMSHGGHCVARHEGRVVFVRHAVPGERVRAVLTEAAESAKFWRADTVDVLEPSDHRRRHPWKQADALRAYDQNQVPVGGADFGHISDSHQRRLKSQVFRDTLARIGGIELSDLELPDAAADGEPSVQALSGATGSGLHWRTRVSFAVREGSLAMKPHRSHELIPLRSMPLAVEAVSASHIFSWDFSGADTVDVVAPGGEAPLTLVVHAFEESAEAVSGRLAEQAQQDPGVGSVILAVTSPQPQRRANRGPKGARRRRFDQLGPAAVEHRVLTGERTVEEPLPVAAAGSAGPGAAVRLPAEGFWQVHRSAPQALVETVDRMARLPRGGSAADLYAGAGLFSAWAADTVGPTGQVLSVEAAEATSGAAQRLFASQPHVEVVTAPVERLAHRLQPADVVLLDPPRAGADKRVLSGISASSPGQIIYVSCDPASFARDAKRLLELGWRLKDVALLDMYPNTHHMESVALFEA
;
A
#
# COMPACT_ATOMS: atom_id res chain seq x y z
N MET A 1 -4.40 -30.73 10.52
CA MET A 1 -5.55 -30.34 9.67
C MET A 1 -6.68 -31.37 9.61
N THR A 2 -6.66 -32.41 10.45
CA THR A 2 -7.74 -33.40 10.58
C THR A 2 -8.96 -32.76 11.24
N GLY A 3 -9.86 -32.19 10.44
CA GLY A 3 -11.09 -31.55 10.91
C GLY A 3 -11.74 -30.60 9.91
N ASN A 4 -10.99 -30.09 8.92
CA ASN A 4 -11.57 -29.15 7.95
C ASN A 4 -12.22 -29.91 6.79
N ARG A 5 -13.50 -29.60 6.54
CA ARG A 5 -14.25 -30.15 5.41
C ARG A 5 -13.67 -29.67 4.09
N VAL A 6 -13.47 -30.60 3.15
CA VAL A 6 -13.02 -30.34 1.78
C VAL A 6 -14.21 -30.42 0.83
N LEU A 7 -14.34 -29.45 -0.07
CA LEU A 7 -15.37 -29.38 -1.10
C LEU A 7 -14.73 -29.50 -2.49
N THR A 8 -15.45 -30.09 -3.45
CA THR A 8 -15.11 -29.94 -4.87
C THR A 8 -15.95 -28.81 -5.45
N LEU A 9 -15.31 -27.80 -6.03
CA LEU A 9 -15.95 -26.57 -6.51
C LEU A 9 -15.48 -26.25 -7.92
N THR A 10 -16.40 -25.82 -8.78
CA THR A 10 -16.06 -25.03 -9.97
C THR A 10 -16.06 -23.57 -9.57
N VAL A 11 -14.93 -22.88 -9.74
CA VAL A 11 -14.77 -21.49 -9.32
C VAL A 11 -15.15 -20.54 -10.46
N GLY A 12 -15.94 -19.52 -10.12
CA GLY A 12 -16.39 -18.49 -11.05
C GLY A 12 -15.49 -17.24 -11.02
N PRO A 13 -16.05 -16.05 -11.28
CA PRO A 13 -15.28 -14.81 -11.43
C PRO A 13 -14.53 -14.42 -10.15
N MET A 14 -13.47 -13.65 -10.34
CA MET A 14 -12.71 -13.04 -9.25
C MET A 14 -13.49 -11.88 -8.65
N SER A 15 -13.55 -11.81 -7.32
CA SER A 15 -14.06 -10.68 -6.57
C SER A 15 -12.94 -9.87 -5.93
N HIS A 16 -13.26 -8.64 -5.54
CA HIS A 16 -12.38 -7.82 -4.70
C HIS A 16 -11.85 -8.60 -3.48
N GLY A 17 -10.57 -8.42 -3.16
CA GLY A 17 -9.85 -9.21 -2.15
C GLY A 17 -9.13 -10.46 -2.68
N GLY A 18 -9.19 -10.72 -3.99
CA GLY A 18 -8.43 -11.82 -4.60
C GLY A 18 -9.04 -13.20 -4.38
N HIS A 19 -10.37 -13.27 -4.34
CA HIS A 19 -11.11 -14.53 -4.17
C HIS A 19 -11.90 -14.84 -5.43
N CYS A 20 -11.88 -16.09 -5.89
CA CYS A 20 -12.89 -16.55 -6.84
C CYS A 20 -14.20 -16.86 -6.12
N VAL A 21 -15.33 -16.60 -6.76
CA VAL A 21 -16.65 -16.88 -6.20
C VAL A 21 -17.16 -18.22 -6.72
N ALA A 22 -17.48 -19.13 -5.81
CA ALA A 22 -18.15 -20.40 -6.11
C ALA A 22 -19.48 -20.50 -5.35
N ARG A 23 -20.30 -21.48 -5.71
CA ARG A 23 -21.52 -21.83 -4.97
C ARG A 23 -21.53 -23.31 -4.62
N HIS A 24 -21.96 -23.62 -3.41
CA HIS A 24 -22.15 -24.99 -2.93
C HIS A 24 -23.45 -25.05 -2.13
N GLU A 25 -24.39 -25.88 -2.57
CA GLU A 25 -25.71 -26.04 -1.92
C GLU A 25 -26.42 -24.68 -1.69
N GLY A 26 -26.39 -23.81 -2.70
CA GLY A 26 -26.97 -22.46 -2.64
C GLY A 26 -26.15 -21.42 -1.87
N ARG A 27 -25.17 -21.83 -1.07
CA ARG A 27 -24.30 -20.93 -0.29
C ARG A 27 -23.14 -20.42 -1.13
N VAL A 28 -22.80 -19.13 -0.96
CA VAL A 28 -21.61 -18.52 -1.59
C VAL A 28 -20.34 -18.97 -0.87
N VAL A 29 -19.31 -19.33 -1.63
CA VAL A 29 -17.98 -19.68 -1.13
C VAL A 29 -16.93 -18.82 -1.81
N PHE A 30 -16.17 -18.07 -1.03
CA PHE A 30 -15.01 -17.31 -1.51
C PHE A 30 -13.77 -18.20 -1.47
N VAL A 31 -13.21 -18.51 -2.63
CA VAL A 31 -12.12 -19.47 -2.79
C VAL A 31 -10.83 -18.74 -3.15
N ARG A 32 -9.80 -18.84 -2.30
CA ARG A 32 -8.45 -18.34 -2.60
C ARG A 32 -7.65 -19.37 -3.37
N HIS A 33 -6.57 -18.90 -3.99
CA HIS A 33 -5.59 -19.72 -4.70
C HIS A 33 -6.16 -20.48 -5.92
N ALA A 34 -7.29 -20.03 -6.43
CA ALA A 34 -7.95 -20.53 -7.63
C ALA A 34 -7.92 -19.47 -8.75
N VAL A 35 -7.94 -19.93 -9.99
CA VAL A 35 -8.12 -19.11 -11.19
C VAL A 35 -9.56 -19.30 -11.69
N PRO A 36 -10.27 -18.24 -12.13
CA PRO A 36 -11.62 -18.39 -12.65
C PRO A 36 -11.73 -19.47 -13.74
N GLY A 37 -12.79 -20.27 -13.67
CA GLY A 37 -13.05 -21.39 -14.58
C GLY A 37 -12.48 -22.74 -14.10
N GLU A 38 -11.60 -22.76 -13.11
CA GLU A 38 -11.03 -24.01 -12.60
C GLU A 38 -12.02 -24.88 -11.84
N ARG A 39 -11.76 -26.19 -11.84
CA ARG A 39 -12.37 -27.13 -10.91
C ARG A 39 -11.33 -27.54 -9.87
N VAL A 40 -11.65 -27.34 -8.59
CA VAL A 40 -10.70 -27.45 -7.47
C VAL A 40 -11.25 -28.29 -6.32
N ARG A 41 -10.36 -28.91 -5.55
CA ARG A 41 -10.64 -29.30 -4.17
C ARG A 41 -10.23 -28.14 -3.27
N ALA A 42 -11.16 -27.65 -2.45
CA ALA A 42 -10.95 -26.51 -1.58
C ALA A 42 -11.25 -26.88 -0.14
N VAL A 43 -10.33 -26.59 0.76
CA VAL A 43 -10.50 -26.78 2.20
C VAL A 43 -11.19 -25.56 2.79
N LEU A 44 -12.25 -25.77 3.57
CA LEU A 44 -12.94 -24.67 4.23
C LEU A 44 -12.06 -24.10 5.37
N THR A 45 -11.85 -22.78 5.33
CA THR A 45 -11.04 -22.04 6.31
C THR A 45 -11.90 -21.24 7.28
N GLU A 46 -13.07 -20.76 6.83
CA GLU A 46 -14.11 -20.17 7.67
C GLU A 46 -15.48 -20.69 7.21
N ALA A 47 -16.10 -21.58 7.98
CA ALA A 47 -17.34 -22.23 7.58
C ALA A 47 -18.31 -22.54 8.73
N ALA A 48 -18.50 -21.57 9.63
CA ALA A 48 -19.59 -21.67 10.60
C ALA A 48 -20.94 -21.83 9.89
N GLU A 49 -21.83 -22.67 10.43
CA GLU A 49 -23.12 -22.96 9.80
C GLU A 49 -24.00 -21.71 9.64
N SER A 50 -23.92 -20.79 10.62
CA SER A 50 -24.62 -19.51 10.64
C SER A 50 -24.02 -18.44 9.71
N ALA A 51 -22.87 -18.71 9.09
CA ALA A 51 -22.22 -17.74 8.21
C ALA A 51 -22.99 -17.58 6.89
N LYS A 52 -23.20 -16.32 6.48
CA LYS A 52 -23.87 -15.96 5.20
C LYS A 52 -23.11 -16.48 3.97
N PHE A 53 -21.81 -16.70 4.11
CA PHE A 53 -20.92 -17.22 3.09
C PHE A 53 -19.79 -17.99 3.78
N TRP A 54 -19.10 -18.85 3.03
CA TRP A 54 -17.91 -19.55 3.51
C TRP A 54 -16.65 -19.05 2.82
N ARG A 55 -15.51 -19.33 3.43
CA ARG A 55 -14.19 -19.14 2.83
C ARG A 55 -13.47 -20.48 2.71
N ALA A 56 -12.72 -20.61 1.63
CA ALA A 56 -11.94 -21.80 1.35
C ALA A 56 -10.61 -21.42 0.69
N ASP A 57 -9.61 -22.28 0.89
CA ASP A 57 -8.36 -22.22 0.14
C ASP A 57 -8.30 -23.44 -0.79
N THR A 58 -7.87 -23.22 -2.03
CA THR A 58 -7.62 -24.30 -2.98
C THR A 58 -6.44 -25.14 -2.53
N VAL A 59 -6.64 -26.45 -2.38
CA VAL A 59 -5.61 -27.42 -1.96
C VAL A 59 -5.20 -28.36 -3.08
N ASP A 60 -6.04 -28.50 -4.11
CA ASP A 60 -5.75 -29.28 -5.30
C ASP A 60 -6.56 -28.77 -6.50
N VAL A 61 -5.99 -28.87 -7.69
CA VAL A 61 -6.59 -28.36 -8.93
C VAL A 61 -6.85 -29.54 -9.85
N LEU A 62 -8.13 -29.87 -10.03
CA LEU A 62 -8.57 -31.03 -10.81
C LEU A 62 -8.59 -30.72 -12.30
N GLU A 63 -9.04 -29.51 -12.66
CA GLU A 63 -9.07 -29.00 -14.03
C GLU A 63 -8.44 -27.59 -14.00
N PRO A 64 -7.14 -27.47 -14.36
CA PRO A 64 -6.41 -26.21 -14.28
C PRO A 64 -6.74 -25.26 -15.43
N SER A 65 -6.65 -23.96 -15.16
CA SER A 65 -6.69 -22.92 -16.18
C SER A 65 -5.37 -22.86 -16.95
N ASP A 66 -5.42 -22.53 -18.24
CA ASP A 66 -4.21 -22.23 -19.05
C ASP A 66 -3.42 -21.02 -18.51
N HIS A 67 -4.03 -20.21 -17.64
CA HIS A 67 -3.39 -19.08 -16.98
C HIS A 67 -2.75 -19.44 -15.63
N ARG A 68 -2.93 -20.68 -15.16
CA ARG A 68 -2.24 -21.14 -13.96
C ARG A 68 -0.76 -21.35 -14.27
N ARG A 69 0.09 -20.85 -13.37
CA ARG A 69 1.54 -21.09 -13.42
C ARG A 69 2.05 -21.62 -12.09
N ARG A 70 3.30 -22.05 -12.08
CA ARG A 70 4.00 -22.35 -10.85
C ARG A 70 4.19 -21.09 -10.02
N HIS A 71 3.87 -21.18 -8.73
CA HIS A 71 4.08 -20.10 -7.78
C HIS A 71 5.57 -19.75 -7.64
N PRO A 72 5.99 -18.48 -7.76
CA PRO A 72 7.40 -18.11 -7.73
C PRO A 72 7.98 -18.20 -6.31
N TRP A 73 7.13 -18.07 -5.28
CA TRP A 73 7.51 -18.16 -3.88
C TRP A 73 6.96 -19.42 -3.22
N LYS A 74 7.82 -20.42 -3.00
CA LYS A 74 7.41 -21.75 -2.51
C LYS A 74 6.63 -21.72 -1.19
N GLN A 75 6.96 -20.82 -0.26
CA GLN A 75 6.28 -20.73 1.05
C GLN A 75 4.87 -20.12 0.95
N ALA A 76 4.57 -19.38 -0.13
CA ALA A 76 3.26 -18.80 -0.39
C ALA A 76 2.41 -19.64 -1.37
N ASP A 77 2.96 -20.74 -1.90
CA ASP A 77 2.23 -21.67 -2.76
C ASP A 77 1.27 -22.53 -1.91
N ALA A 78 -0.03 -22.30 -2.07
CA ALA A 78 -1.06 -23.01 -1.32
C ALA A 78 -1.02 -24.51 -1.55
N LEU A 79 -0.90 -24.98 -2.80
CA LEU A 79 -0.93 -26.41 -3.10
C LEU A 79 0.20 -27.13 -2.38
N ARG A 80 1.40 -26.54 -2.44
CA ARG A 80 2.59 -27.06 -1.75
C ARG A 80 2.46 -26.97 -0.24
N ALA A 81 1.97 -25.86 0.30
CA ALA A 81 1.82 -25.70 1.74
C ALA A 81 0.86 -26.76 2.31
N TYR A 82 -0.29 -26.95 1.68
CA TYR A 82 -1.29 -27.93 2.13
C TYR A 82 -0.80 -29.39 2.00
N ASP A 83 -0.04 -29.73 0.95
CA ASP A 83 0.61 -31.04 0.81
C ASP A 83 1.59 -31.33 1.97
N GLN A 84 2.19 -30.29 2.54
CA GLN A 84 3.10 -30.36 3.68
C GLN A 84 2.41 -30.19 5.04
N ASN A 85 1.08 -30.19 5.07
CA ASN A 85 0.27 -29.89 6.26
C ASN A 85 0.56 -28.50 6.88
N GLN A 86 0.90 -27.53 6.05
CA GLN A 86 1.16 -26.14 6.41
C GLN A 86 0.11 -25.21 5.76
N VAL A 87 0.06 -23.96 6.21
CA VAL A 87 -0.71 -22.90 5.56
C VAL A 87 0.22 -21.98 4.77
N PRO A 88 -0.19 -21.46 3.60
CA PRO A 88 0.66 -20.61 2.79
C PRO A 88 0.91 -19.25 3.47
N VAL A 89 2.14 -18.76 3.36
CA VAL A 89 2.49 -17.38 3.73
C VAL A 89 1.67 -16.39 2.90
N GLY A 90 1.15 -15.34 3.55
CA GLY A 90 0.38 -14.30 2.87
C GLY A 90 1.25 -13.33 2.07
N GLY A 91 0.62 -12.52 1.22
CA GLY A 91 1.28 -11.39 0.54
C GLY A 91 1.71 -11.66 -0.90
N ALA A 92 1.49 -12.86 -1.44
CA ALA A 92 1.69 -13.19 -2.85
C ALA A 92 0.51 -14.01 -3.41
N ASP A 93 -0.72 -13.65 -3.05
CA ASP A 93 -1.92 -14.47 -3.31
C ASP A 93 -2.13 -14.84 -4.78
N PHE A 94 -1.64 -14.02 -5.73
CA PHE A 94 -1.79 -14.23 -7.17
C PHE A 94 -0.57 -14.89 -7.83
N GLY A 95 0.47 -15.31 -7.07
CA GLY A 95 1.68 -15.88 -7.67
C GLY A 95 1.47 -17.15 -8.50
N HIS A 96 0.32 -17.81 -8.36
CA HIS A 96 -0.09 -18.98 -9.14
C HIS A 96 -0.77 -18.62 -10.48
N ILE A 97 -0.89 -17.33 -10.82
CA ILE A 97 -1.57 -16.81 -12.01
C ILE A 97 -0.54 -16.13 -12.91
N SER A 98 -0.61 -16.34 -14.24
CA SER A 98 0.25 -15.62 -15.19
C SER A 98 0.07 -14.11 -15.08
N ASP A 99 1.16 -13.35 -15.21
CA ASP A 99 1.16 -11.91 -14.92
C ASP A 99 0.19 -11.13 -15.82
N SER A 100 0.08 -11.53 -17.10
CA SER A 100 -0.91 -10.95 -18.02
C SER A 100 -2.34 -11.19 -17.55
N HIS A 101 -2.65 -12.40 -17.07
CA HIS A 101 -3.98 -12.72 -16.57
C HIS A 101 -4.26 -12.07 -15.21
N GLN A 102 -3.26 -11.88 -14.34
CA GLN A 102 -3.41 -11.08 -13.12
C GLN A 102 -3.95 -9.69 -13.42
N ARG A 103 -3.35 -9.00 -14.40
CA ARG A 103 -3.77 -7.66 -14.84
C ARG A 103 -5.18 -7.64 -15.40
N ARG A 104 -5.55 -8.67 -16.18
CA ARG A 104 -6.92 -8.86 -16.67
C ARG A 104 -7.93 -9.02 -15.53
N LEU A 105 -7.60 -9.80 -14.50
CA LEU A 105 -8.44 -9.96 -13.32
C LEU A 105 -8.56 -8.67 -12.49
N LYS A 106 -7.48 -7.90 -12.37
CA LYS A 106 -7.50 -6.59 -11.71
C LYS A 106 -8.43 -5.61 -12.45
N SER A 107 -8.31 -5.55 -13.77
CA SER A 107 -9.21 -4.77 -14.64
C SER A 107 -10.68 -5.16 -14.43
N GLN A 108 -10.99 -6.45 -14.51
CA GLN A 108 -12.34 -6.97 -14.26
C GLN A 108 -12.86 -6.57 -12.87
N VAL A 109 -12.06 -6.78 -11.82
CA VAL A 109 -12.46 -6.46 -10.43
C VAL A 109 -12.68 -4.96 -10.26
N PHE A 110 -11.88 -4.11 -10.91
CA PHE A 110 -12.08 -2.67 -10.93
C PHE A 110 -13.43 -2.31 -11.58
N ARG A 111 -13.67 -2.79 -12.81
CA ARG A 111 -14.94 -2.60 -13.54
C ARG A 111 -16.15 -3.00 -12.69
N ASP A 112 -16.15 -4.25 -12.20
CA ASP A 112 -17.26 -4.80 -11.42
C ASP A 112 -17.49 -4.02 -10.11
N THR A 113 -16.43 -3.45 -9.53
CA THR A 113 -16.52 -2.65 -8.30
C THR A 113 -17.08 -1.25 -8.57
N LEU A 114 -16.64 -0.59 -9.63
CA LEU A 114 -17.16 0.71 -10.08
C LEU A 114 -18.65 0.63 -10.40
N ALA A 115 -19.07 -0.36 -11.19
CA ALA A 115 -20.48 -0.56 -11.52
C ALA A 115 -21.32 -0.81 -10.26
N ARG A 116 -20.88 -1.73 -9.39
CA ARG A 116 -21.67 -2.16 -8.22
C ARG A 116 -21.74 -1.12 -7.10
N ILE A 117 -20.64 -0.44 -6.80
CA ILE A 117 -20.56 0.52 -5.68
C ILE A 117 -20.77 1.95 -6.17
N GLY A 118 -20.08 2.31 -7.26
CA GLY A 118 -20.10 3.64 -7.84
C GLY A 118 -21.37 3.91 -8.65
N GLY A 119 -21.98 2.87 -9.23
CA GLY A 119 -23.01 3.03 -10.25
C GLY A 119 -22.45 3.62 -11.55
N ILE A 120 -21.16 3.36 -11.82
CA ILE A 120 -20.41 3.91 -12.95
C ILE A 120 -20.13 2.76 -13.91
N GLU A 121 -20.69 2.81 -15.11
CA GLU A 121 -20.36 1.88 -16.18
C GLU A 121 -19.15 2.39 -16.95
N LEU A 122 -18.26 1.49 -17.38
CA LEU A 122 -17.08 1.91 -18.13
C LEU A 122 -17.39 2.48 -19.50
N SER A 123 -18.56 2.15 -20.07
CA SER A 123 -19.05 2.76 -21.31
C SER A 123 -19.21 4.26 -21.22
N ASP A 124 -19.27 4.80 -20.00
CA ASP A 124 -19.45 6.24 -19.74
C ASP A 124 -18.10 6.97 -19.61
N LEU A 125 -16.97 6.24 -19.63
CA LEU A 125 -15.63 6.77 -19.40
C LEU A 125 -14.84 6.88 -20.70
N GLU A 126 -13.99 7.90 -20.80
CA GLU A 126 -12.95 7.93 -21.83
C GLU A 126 -11.78 7.06 -21.31
N LEU A 127 -11.56 5.94 -21.98
CA LEU A 127 -10.45 5.03 -21.68
C LEU A 127 -9.46 5.06 -22.86
N PRO A 128 -8.62 6.11 -22.96
CA PRO A 128 -7.70 6.27 -24.08
C PRO A 128 -6.73 5.09 -24.22
N ASP A 129 -6.40 4.45 -23.09
CA ASP A 129 -5.54 3.28 -23.01
C ASP A 129 -6.33 1.96 -22.81
N ALA A 130 -7.59 1.89 -23.23
CA ALA A 130 -8.37 0.64 -23.14
C ALA A 130 -7.68 -0.52 -23.86
N ALA A 131 -7.80 -1.72 -23.30
CA ALA A 131 -7.41 -2.94 -23.99
C ALA A 131 -8.30 -3.18 -25.23
N ALA A 132 -7.84 -4.03 -26.15
CA ALA A 132 -8.53 -4.29 -27.42
C ALA A 132 -9.97 -4.80 -27.28
N ASP A 133 -10.35 -5.30 -26.12
CA ASP A 133 -11.68 -5.77 -25.78
C ASP A 133 -12.54 -4.73 -25.02
N GLY A 134 -12.07 -3.48 -24.92
CA GLY A 134 -12.78 -2.37 -24.28
C GLY A 134 -12.66 -2.32 -22.76
N GLU A 135 -11.92 -3.23 -22.15
CA GLU A 135 -11.64 -3.23 -20.71
C GLU A 135 -10.51 -2.24 -20.36
N PRO A 136 -10.46 -1.66 -19.15
CA PRO A 136 -9.38 -0.79 -18.73
C PRO A 136 -8.07 -1.56 -18.76
N SER A 137 -7.05 -1.04 -19.47
CA SER A 137 -5.74 -1.64 -19.41
C SER A 137 -5.12 -1.39 -18.05
N VAL A 138 -4.58 -2.44 -17.45
CA VAL A 138 -3.73 -2.31 -16.26
C VAL A 138 -2.29 -2.30 -16.74
N GLN A 139 -1.60 -1.19 -16.51
CA GLN A 139 -0.23 -0.99 -16.96
C GLN A 139 0.74 -1.71 -16.02
N ALA A 140 1.64 -2.52 -16.58
CA ALA A 140 2.77 -3.06 -15.82
C ALA A 140 3.82 -1.97 -15.59
N LEU A 141 4.38 -1.90 -14.39
CA LEU A 141 5.49 -1.00 -14.10
C LEU A 141 6.82 -1.61 -14.54
N SER A 142 7.77 -0.75 -14.90
CA SER A 142 9.16 -1.12 -15.09
C SER A 142 9.77 -1.61 -13.77
N GLY A 143 10.85 -2.39 -13.81
CA GLY A 143 11.60 -2.81 -12.62
C GLY A 143 11.07 -4.07 -11.92
N ALA A 144 9.83 -4.51 -12.19
CA ALA A 144 9.44 -5.88 -11.91
C ALA A 144 10.08 -6.82 -12.95
N THR A 145 10.74 -7.90 -12.51
CA THR A 145 11.27 -8.91 -13.45
C THR A 145 10.13 -9.70 -14.10
N GLY A 146 10.42 -10.50 -15.15
CA GLY A 146 9.42 -11.23 -15.98
C GLY A 146 8.54 -12.29 -15.28
N SER A 147 8.35 -12.19 -13.96
CA SER A 147 7.39 -12.95 -13.16
C SER A 147 6.77 -12.14 -12.00
N GLY A 148 6.84 -10.80 -12.04
CA GLY A 148 6.28 -9.89 -11.03
C GLY A 148 7.05 -9.86 -9.70
N LEU A 149 8.37 -10.06 -9.74
CA LEU A 149 9.25 -10.11 -8.57
C LEU A 149 10.10 -8.85 -8.44
N HIS A 150 10.78 -8.70 -7.30
CA HIS A 150 11.80 -7.67 -7.05
C HIS A 150 11.36 -6.21 -7.20
N TRP A 151 10.10 -5.92 -6.88
CA TRP A 151 9.59 -4.57 -6.92
C TRP A 151 9.56 -3.88 -5.56
N ARG A 152 9.46 -4.66 -4.47
CA ARG A 152 9.17 -4.13 -3.13
C ARG A 152 10.43 -3.63 -2.42
N THR A 153 10.54 -2.32 -2.24
CA THR A 153 11.68 -1.64 -1.57
C THR A 153 11.55 -1.64 -0.06
N ARG A 154 10.32 -1.77 0.46
CA ARG A 154 10.01 -1.70 1.89
C ARG A 154 9.17 -2.89 2.33
N VAL A 155 9.63 -3.60 3.36
CA VAL A 155 8.98 -4.82 3.87
C VAL A 155 8.94 -4.84 5.39
N SER A 156 7.75 -5.01 5.95
CA SER A 156 7.58 -5.25 7.39
C SER A 156 7.48 -6.75 7.66
N PHE A 157 8.37 -7.26 8.49
CA PHE A 157 8.35 -8.63 8.98
C PHE A 157 7.95 -8.65 10.46
N ALA A 158 7.17 -9.64 10.87
CA ALA A 158 7.07 -9.99 12.28
C ALA A 158 8.31 -10.79 12.69
N VAL A 159 8.53 -10.95 13.99
CA VAL A 159 9.59 -11.81 14.52
C VAL A 159 8.99 -13.00 15.24
N ARG A 160 9.49 -14.20 14.95
CA ARG A 160 9.17 -15.44 15.68
C ARG A 160 10.46 -16.15 16.03
N GLU A 161 10.70 -16.36 17.33
CA GLU A 161 11.88 -17.10 17.82
C GLU A 161 13.19 -16.54 17.19
N GLY A 162 13.27 -15.21 17.12
CA GLY A 162 14.40 -14.48 16.53
C GLY A 162 14.45 -14.46 15.00
N SER A 163 13.64 -15.27 14.30
CA SER A 163 13.60 -15.26 12.83
C SER A 163 12.58 -14.27 12.29
N LEU A 164 12.88 -13.65 11.15
CA LEU A 164 11.88 -12.90 10.37
C LEU A 164 10.76 -13.83 9.93
N ALA A 165 9.52 -13.36 10.07
CA ALA A 165 8.32 -14.16 9.85
C ALA A 165 7.20 -13.33 9.21
N MET A 166 6.29 -14.02 8.52
CA MET A 166 5.06 -13.41 8.00
C MET A 166 3.83 -14.24 8.38
N LYS A 167 2.68 -13.57 8.40
CA LYS A 167 1.40 -14.17 8.71
C LYS A 167 0.79 -14.83 7.48
N PRO A 168 0.16 -16.00 7.61
CA PRO A 168 -0.84 -16.46 6.66
C PRO A 168 -2.02 -15.47 6.60
N HIS A 169 -2.77 -15.52 5.52
CA HIS A 169 -3.96 -14.68 5.36
C HIS A 169 -4.97 -14.94 6.48
N ARG A 170 -5.40 -13.86 7.17
CA ARG A 170 -6.34 -13.89 8.30
C ARG A 170 -5.95 -14.85 9.43
N SER A 171 -4.65 -15.01 9.66
CA SER A 171 -4.12 -15.80 10.78
C SER A 171 -3.25 -14.93 11.70
N HIS A 172 -3.16 -15.34 12.97
CA HIS A 172 -2.19 -14.80 13.94
C HIS A 172 -0.91 -15.64 14.00
N GLU A 173 -0.89 -16.80 13.34
CA GLU A 173 0.30 -17.64 13.23
C GLU A 173 1.42 -16.91 12.48
N LEU A 174 2.65 -17.13 12.91
CA LEU A 174 3.85 -16.59 12.27
C LEU A 174 4.65 -17.72 11.63
N ILE A 175 4.90 -17.62 10.33
CA ILE A 175 5.73 -18.57 9.58
C ILE A 175 7.11 -17.93 9.36
N PRO A 176 8.19 -18.50 9.91
CA PRO A 176 9.55 -18.05 9.65
C PRO A 176 9.88 -18.09 8.15
N LEU A 177 10.55 -17.05 7.68
CA LEU A 177 10.91 -16.88 6.28
C LEU A 177 12.38 -17.17 6.05
N ARG A 178 12.68 -17.69 4.85
CA ARG A 178 14.06 -17.81 4.35
C ARG A 178 14.37 -16.86 3.21
N SER A 179 13.33 -16.27 2.62
CA SER A 179 13.44 -15.27 1.56
C SER A 179 12.08 -14.57 1.35
N MET A 180 12.12 -13.42 0.69
CA MET A 180 10.94 -12.67 0.26
C MET A 180 11.11 -12.24 -1.21
N PRO A 181 10.76 -13.08 -2.19
CA PRO A 181 11.06 -12.83 -3.62
C PRO A 181 10.37 -11.59 -4.22
N LEU A 182 9.33 -11.06 -3.58
CA LEU A 182 8.73 -9.80 -4.01
C LEU A 182 9.58 -8.58 -3.64
N ALA A 183 10.44 -8.72 -2.62
CA ALA A 183 11.39 -7.69 -2.25
C ALA A 183 12.48 -7.54 -3.30
N VAL A 184 12.97 -6.31 -3.47
CA VAL A 184 14.10 -6.00 -4.36
C VAL A 184 15.30 -6.92 -4.09
N GLU A 185 16.15 -7.05 -5.10
CA GLU A 185 17.31 -7.94 -5.07
C GLU A 185 18.21 -7.65 -3.87
N ALA A 186 18.39 -6.37 -3.49
CA ALA A 186 19.15 -5.97 -2.31
C ALA A 186 18.66 -6.65 -1.01
N VAL A 187 17.35 -6.74 -0.81
CA VAL A 187 16.76 -7.44 0.35
C VAL A 187 16.89 -8.96 0.18
N SER A 188 16.57 -9.47 -1.00
CA SER A 188 16.59 -10.92 -1.26
C SER A 188 18.01 -11.53 -1.17
N ALA A 189 19.04 -10.76 -1.50
CA ALA A 189 20.44 -11.17 -1.45
C ALA A 189 21.12 -10.89 -0.10
N SER A 190 20.46 -10.16 0.81
CA SER A 190 21.01 -9.83 2.13
C SER A 190 21.02 -11.03 3.08
N HIS A 191 21.85 -10.95 4.13
CA HIS A 191 21.92 -11.98 5.17
C HIS A 191 20.91 -11.77 6.31
N ILE A 192 20.02 -10.78 6.22
CA ILE A 192 19.08 -10.42 7.29
C ILE A 192 18.13 -11.58 7.65
N PHE A 193 17.84 -12.50 6.73
CA PHE A 193 17.02 -13.69 7.03
C PHE A 193 17.72 -14.72 7.94
N SER A 194 19.03 -14.58 8.14
CA SER A 194 19.83 -15.39 9.08
C SER A 194 20.19 -14.66 10.38
N TRP A 195 19.82 -13.38 10.51
CA TRP A 195 20.04 -12.64 11.76
C TRP A 195 19.10 -13.13 12.87
N ASP A 196 19.54 -12.99 14.11
CA ASP A 196 18.75 -13.22 15.31
C ASP A 196 18.15 -11.90 15.81
N PHE A 197 16.82 -11.79 15.72
CA PHE A 197 16.01 -10.68 16.21
C PHE A 197 15.32 -10.99 17.55
N SER A 198 15.79 -11.97 18.32
CA SER A 198 15.15 -12.38 19.58
C SER A 198 14.95 -11.20 20.54
N GLY A 199 13.69 -10.94 20.91
CA GLY A 199 13.29 -9.80 21.75
C GLY A 199 12.71 -8.61 20.97
N ALA A 200 12.74 -8.63 19.64
CA ALA A 200 12.00 -7.72 18.80
C ALA A 200 10.61 -8.29 18.44
N ASP A 201 9.67 -7.40 18.12
CA ASP A 201 8.32 -7.75 17.67
C ASP A 201 8.20 -7.74 16.15
N THR A 202 8.77 -6.69 15.53
CA THR A 202 8.72 -6.45 14.09
C THR A 202 10.02 -5.82 13.60
N VAL A 203 10.33 -6.04 12.33
CA VAL A 203 11.47 -5.45 11.64
C VAL A 203 10.96 -4.87 10.32
N ASP A 204 11.05 -3.56 10.17
CA ASP A 204 10.85 -2.90 8.88
C ASP A 204 12.19 -2.81 8.16
N VAL A 205 12.23 -3.37 6.96
CA VAL A 205 13.40 -3.37 6.08
C VAL A 205 13.15 -2.38 4.97
N VAL A 206 14.08 -1.45 4.79
CA VAL A 206 14.04 -0.42 3.74
C VAL A 206 15.28 -0.58 2.86
N ALA A 207 15.07 -0.69 1.55
CA ALA A 207 16.09 -0.58 0.51
C ALA A 207 15.84 0.72 -0.26
N PRO A 208 16.47 1.85 0.15
CA PRO A 208 16.21 3.15 -0.46
C PRO A 208 16.50 3.12 -1.97
N GLY A 209 15.56 3.62 -2.80
CA GLY A 209 15.66 3.50 -4.26
C GLY A 209 15.66 2.06 -4.82
N GLY A 210 15.49 1.05 -3.96
CA GLY A 210 15.56 -0.37 -4.30
C GLY A 210 16.97 -0.97 -4.27
N GLU A 211 17.95 -0.26 -3.72
CA GLU A 211 19.35 -0.68 -3.69
C GLU A 211 19.86 -0.88 -2.26
N ALA A 212 21.06 -1.46 -2.16
CA ALA A 212 21.83 -1.52 -0.92
C ALA A 212 22.62 -0.20 -0.73
N PRO A 213 23.01 0.17 0.50
CA PRO A 213 22.81 -0.59 1.74
C PRO A 213 21.38 -0.48 2.31
N LEU A 214 20.95 -1.51 3.03
CA LEU A 214 19.64 -1.57 3.69
C LEU A 214 19.60 -0.74 4.97
N THR A 215 18.41 -0.25 5.32
CA THR A 215 18.09 0.31 6.64
C THR A 215 17.08 -0.59 7.34
N LEU A 216 17.37 -0.98 8.59
CA LEU A 216 16.49 -1.76 9.44
C LEU A 216 15.91 -0.90 10.55
N VAL A 217 14.58 -0.85 10.68
CA VAL A 217 13.90 -0.31 11.85
C VAL A 217 13.36 -1.49 12.64
N VAL A 218 13.98 -1.78 13.78
CA VAL A 218 13.63 -2.92 14.64
C VAL A 218 12.78 -2.42 15.79
N HIS A 219 11.56 -2.94 15.92
CA HIS A 219 10.65 -2.57 16.99
C HIS A 219 10.75 -3.56 18.15
N ALA A 220 10.95 -3.03 19.36
CA ALA A 220 11.03 -3.83 20.57
C ALA A 220 10.39 -3.09 21.76
N PHE A 221 10.02 -3.83 22.80
CA PHE A 221 9.63 -3.24 24.07
C PHE A 221 10.85 -2.80 24.88
N GLU A 222 10.63 -1.83 25.78
CA GLU A 222 11.68 -1.30 26.66
C GLU A 222 12.44 -2.38 27.45
N GLU A 223 11.75 -3.44 27.88
CA GLU A 223 12.32 -4.54 28.65
C GLU A 223 13.36 -5.37 27.88
N SER A 224 13.24 -5.46 26.55
CA SER A 224 14.14 -6.23 25.69
C SER A 224 15.17 -5.36 24.96
N ALA A 225 15.02 -4.03 25.01
CA ALA A 225 15.77 -3.07 24.19
C ALA A 225 17.30 -3.21 24.31
N GLU A 226 17.84 -3.36 25.53
CA GLU A 226 19.29 -3.47 25.74
C GLU A 226 19.86 -4.79 25.17
N ALA A 227 19.18 -5.91 25.42
CA ALA A 227 19.59 -7.22 24.91
C ALA A 227 19.53 -7.28 23.37
N VAL A 228 18.50 -6.68 22.78
CA VAL A 228 18.34 -6.58 21.32
C VAL A 228 19.43 -5.66 20.73
N SER A 229 19.70 -4.52 21.36
CA SER A 229 20.67 -3.52 20.87
C SER A 229 22.06 -4.10 20.67
N GLY A 230 22.61 -4.78 21.69
CA GLY A 230 23.95 -5.34 21.62
C GLY A 230 24.11 -6.36 20.48
N ARG A 231 23.10 -7.22 20.32
CA ARG A 231 23.10 -8.25 19.27
C ARG A 231 23.01 -7.65 17.86
N LEU A 232 22.12 -6.68 17.67
CA LEU A 232 21.94 -6.03 16.36
C LEU A 232 23.17 -5.25 15.93
N ALA A 233 23.83 -4.56 16.87
CA ALA A 233 25.06 -3.80 16.58
C ALA A 233 26.19 -4.73 16.13
N GLU A 234 26.37 -5.89 16.76
CA GLU A 234 27.37 -6.89 16.37
C GLU A 234 27.08 -7.48 14.99
N GLN A 235 25.84 -7.88 14.72
CA GLN A 235 25.45 -8.43 13.41
C GLN A 235 25.63 -7.40 12.28
N ALA A 236 25.29 -6.12 12.52
CA ALA A 236 25.45 -5.07 11.53
C ALA A 236 26.93 -4.78 11.20
N GLN A 237 27.85 -4.91 12.16
CA GLN A 237 29.28 -4.77 11.90
C GLN A 237 29.83 -5.86 10.97
N GLN A 238 29.17 -7.02 10.92
CA GLN A 238 29.57 -8.17 10.11
C GLN A 238 28.88 -8.21 8.74
N ASP A 239 27.92 -7.33 8.48
CA ASP A 239 27.12 -7.31 7.25
C ASP A 239 27.11 -5.89 6.64
N PRO A 240 28.05 -5.58 5.73
CA PRO A 240 28.12 -4.29 5.07
C PRO A 240 26.90 -4.02 4.15
N GLY A 241 26.06 -5.04 3.89
CA GLY A 241 24.79 -4.87 3.18
C GLY A 241 23.74 -4.10 3.99
N VAL A 242 23.94 -3.91 5.29
CA VAL A 242 23.07 -3.11 6.17
C VAL A 242 23.80 -1.83 6.60
N GLY A 243 23.35 -0.69 6.09
CA GLY A 243 23.98 0.61 6.31
C GLY A 243 23.45 1.33 7.54
N SER A 244 22.26 0.97 8.04
CA SER A 244 21.70 1.58 9.24
C SER A 244 20.81 0.61 10.00
N VAL A 245 20.89 0.65 11.33
CA VAL A 245 19.99 -0.07 12.23
C VAL A 245 19.46 0.89 13.28
N ILE A 246 18.14 1.00 13.33
CA ILE A 246 17.40 1.89 14.20
C ILE A 246 16.55 1.01 15.11
N LEU A 247 16.70 1.15 16.42
CA LEU A 247 15.83 0.49 17.39
C LEU A 247 14.68 1.43 17.78
N ALA A 248 13.46 1.05 17.43
CA ALA A 248 12.22 1.70 17.85
C ALA A 248 11.72 1.06 19.15
N VAL A 249 11.98 1.72 20.28
CA VAL A 249 11.64 1.25 21.62
C VAL A 249 10.27 1.77 22.02
N THR A 250 9.35 0.86 22.28
CA THR A 250 8.01 1.19 22.78
C THR A 250 7.98 1.09 24.31
N SER A 251 7.73 2.20 24.98
CA SER A 251 7.52 2.23 26.43
C SER A 251 6.04 2.03 26.78
N PRO A 252 5.73 1.25 27.84
CA PRO A 252 4.37 1.17 28.37
C PRO A 252 3.90 2.57 28.79
N GLN A 253 2.75 3.05 28.30
CA GLN A 253 2.22 4.30 28.81
C GLN A 253 1.88 4.17 30.30
N PRO A 254 2.28 5.12 31.16
CA PRO A 254 1.74 5.18 32.51
C PRO A 254 0.23 5.37 32.40
N GLN A 255 -0.55 4.47 33.03
CA GLN A 255 -2.01 4.63 33.11
C GLN A 255 -2.32 6.05 33.59
N ARG A 256 -2.94 6.88 32.75
CA ARG A 256 -3.39 8.20 33.16
C ARG A 256 -4.30 8.01 34.38
N ARG A 257 -3.83 8.43 35.58
CA ARG A 257 -4.64 8.44 36.79
C ARG A 257 -5.94 9.16 36.47
N ALA A 258 -7.06 8.45 36.65
CA ALA A 258 -8.38 8.99 36.38
C ALA A 258 -8.62 10.22 37.27
N ASN A 259 -8.51 11.43 36.71
CA ASN A 259 -9.10 12.60 37.33
C ASN A 259 -10.62 12.37 37.37
N ARG A 260 -11.18 12.29 38.59
CA ARG A 260 -12.61 12.12 38.86
C ARG A 260 -13.38 13.30 38.26
N GLY A 261 -13.84 13.15 37.01
CA GLY A 261 -14.80 14.06 36.40
C GLY A 261 -16.21 13.91 37.00
N PRO A 262 -17.12 14.86 36.75
CA PRO A 262 -18.45 14.89 37.35
C PRO A 262 -19.26 13.62 37.01
N LYS A 263 -20.03 13.13 37.98
CA LYS A 263 -20.90 11.96 37.84
C LYS A 263 -21.88 12.16 36.68
N GLY A 264 -21.79 11.37 35.62
CA GLY A 264 -22.85 11.29 34.60
C GLY A 264 -22.42 10.95 33.16
N ALA A 265 -21.16 11.13 32.79
CA ALA A 265 -20.70 10.82 31.43
C ALA A 265 -20.18 9.37 31.32
N ARG A 266 -20.85 8.50 30.55
CA ARG A 266 -20.27 7.23 30.08
C ARG A 266 -19.07 7.53 29.16
N ARG A 267 -17.86 7.60 29.71
CA ARG A 267 -16.62 7.66 28.91
C ARG A 267 -16.37 6.33 28.21
N ARG A 268 -15.96 6.38 26.94
CA ARG A 268 -15.56 5.19 26.18
C ARG A 268 -14.28 4.63 26.83
N ARG A 269 -14.27 3.33 27.11
CA ARG A 269 -13.20 2.61 27.84
C ARG A 269 -11.79 2.77 27.21
N PHE A 270 -11.71 3.23 25.96
CA PHE A 270 -10.51 3.32 25.15
C PHE A 270 -9.97 4.76 24.96
N ASP A 271 -10.66 5.81 25.44
CA ASP A 271 -10.18 7.21 25.36
C ASP A 271 -8.94 7.49 26.25
N GLN A 272 -8.50 6.49 27.02
CA GLN A 272 -7.34 6.57 27.92
C GLN A 272 -6.05 6.00 27.31
N LEU A 273 -6.13 5.34 26.16
CA LEU A 273 -4.96 4.83 25.43
C LEU A 273 -4.55 5.90 24.43
N GLY A 274 -3.55 6.71 24.78
CA GLY A 274 -2.82 7.46 23.76
C GLY A 274 -1.97 6.47 22.94
N PRO A 275 -1.52 6.86 21.72
CA PRO A 275 -0.50 6.08 21.02
C PRO A 275 0.72 5.91 21.94
N ALA A 276 1.26 4.70 22.03
CA ALA A 276 2.46 4.44 22.82
C ALA A 276 3.60 5.35 22.34
N ALA A 277 4.36 5.92 23.26
CA ALA A 277 5.52 6.72 22.89
C ALA A 277 6.60 5.77 22.34
N VAL A 278 7.10 6.07 21.15
CA VAL A 278 8.16 5.30 20.50
C VAL A 278 9.42 6.15 20.43
N GLU A 279 10.45 5.73 21.17
CA GLU A 279 11.79 6.31 21.10
C GLU A 279 12.58 5.62 19.99
N HIS A 280 13.28 6.37 19.14
CA HIS A 280 14.10 5.80 18.08
C HIS A 280 15.59 6.01 18.40
N ARG A 281 16.32 4.91 18.62
CA ARG A 281 17.77 4.91 18.91
C ARG A 281 18.52 4.43 17.68
N VAL A 282 19.44 5.23 17.15
CA VAL A 282 20.31 4.81 16.05
C VAL A 282 21.46 3.98 16.64
N LEU A 283 21.51 2.69 16.30
CA LEU A 283 22.58 1.79 16.73
C LEU A 283 23.79 1.88 15.78
N THR A 284 23.52 2.03 14.49
CA THR A 284 24.52 2.28 13.44
C THR A 284 23.90 3.07 12.29
N GLY A 285 24.72 3.84 11.57
CA GLY A 285 24.31 4.61 10.40
C GLY A 285 23.47 5.84 10.73
N GLU A 286 22.41 6.08 9.95
CA GLU A 286 21.51 7.22 10.07
C GLU A 286 20.06 6.80 10.34
N ARG A 287 19.27 7.72 10.90
CA ARG A 287 17.81 7.51 11.08
C ARG A 287 17.02 7.76 9.79
N THR A 288 17.62 8.48 8.85
CA THR A 288 16.97 8.91 7.61
C THR A 288 17.45 8.11 6.42
N VAL A 289 16.57 7.99 5.44
CA VAL A 289 16.87 7.43 4.12
C VAL A 289 16.63 8.49 3.05
N GLU A 290 17.25 8.32 1.89
CA GLU A 290 17.02 9.15 0.71
C GLU A 290 16.28 8.34 -0.34
N GLU A 291 15.11 8.80 -0.73
CA GLU A 291 14.29 8.14 -1.75
C GLU A 291 14.28 8.98 -3.03
N PRO A 292 14.47 8.36 -4.21
CA PRO A 292 14.57 9.08 -5.47
C PRO A 292 13.23 9.74 -5.85
N LEU A 293 13.32 10.98 -6.29
CA LEU A 293 12.21 11.74 -6.87
C LEU A 293 12.27 11.67 -8.41
N PRO A 294 11.13 11.52 -9.10
CA PRO A 294 11.10 11.50 -10.57
C PRO A 294 11.45 12.85 -11.21
N VAL A 295 11.17 13.95 -10.50
CA VAL A 295 11.45 15.31 -10.95
C VAL A 295 12.47 15.97 -10.03
N ALA A 296 13.26 16.89 -10.58
CA ALA A 296 14.08 17.77 -9.76
C ALA A 296 13.17 18.74 -9.02
N ALA A 297 13.23 18.75 -7.68
CA ALA A 297 12.68 19.86 -6.92
C ALA A 297 13.49 21.10 -7.33
N ALA A 298 12.83 22.11 -7.89
CA ALA A 298 13.48 23.26 -8.54
C ALA A 298 14.61 23.84 -7.66
N GLY A 299 15.86 23.66 -8.11
CA GLY A 299 17.07 24.01 -7.36
C GLY A 299 18.12 22.88 -7.26
N SER A 300 17.73 21.62 -7.41
CA SER A 300 18.68 20.50 -7.60
C SER A 300 18.93 20.29 -9.09
N ALA A 301 19.82 21.08 -9.69
CA ALA A 301 20.21 20.87 -11.08
C ALA A 301 20.97 19.53 -11.23
N GLY A 302 20.32 18.50 -11.79
CA GLY A 302 20.94 17.24 -12.19
C GLY A 302 20.04 16.02 -12.02
N PRO A 303 20.36 14.87 -12.64
CA PRO A 303 19.80 13.58 -12.25
C PRO A 303 20.19 13.29 -10.79
N GLY A 304 19.22 12.87 -9.95
CA GLY A 304 19.47 12.55 -8.53
C GLY A 304 18.74 13.42 -7.49
N ALA A 305 17.59 14.00 -7.83
CA ALA A 305 16.73 14.59 -6.80
C ALA A 305 16.18 13.48 -5.90
N ALA A 306 16.25 13.68 -4.59
CA ALA A 306 15.77 12.74 -3.60
C ALA A 306 15.11 13.47 -2.44
N VAL A 307 14.16 12.81 -1.80
CA VAL A 307 13.59 13.28 -0.53
C VAL A 307 14.24 12.54 0.63
N ARG A 308 14.71 13.31 1.61
CA ARG A 308 15.27 12.77 2.85
C ARG A 308 14.19 12.71 3.94
N LEU A 309 13.83 11.50 4.34
CA LEU A 309 12.80 11.23 5.33
C LEU A 309 13.25 10.17 6.34
N PRO A 310 12.67 10.14 7.56
CA PRO A 310 12.90 9.03 8.48
C PRO A 310 12.57 7.68 7.86
N ALA A 311 13.33 6.63 8.22
CA ALA A 311 13.14 5.29 7.65
C ALA A 311 11.74 4.72 7.90
N GLU A 312 11.12 5.06 9.03
CA GLU A 312 9.75 4.67 9.38
C GLU A 312 8.66 5.52 8.68
N GLY A 313 9.05 6.62 8.02
CA GLY A 313 8.15 7.47 7.26
C GLY A 313 7.63 6.78 6.00
N PHE A 314 6.37 7.05 5.63
CA PHE A 314 5.78 6.47 4.43
C PHE A 314 6.49 6.94 3.16
N TRP A 315 6.76 5.98 2.27
CA TRP A 315 7.16 6.19 0.88
C TRP A 315 6.58 5.07 0.02
N GLN A 316 6.55 5.28 -1.30
CA GLN A 316 6.07 4.28 -2.24
C GLN A 316 6.91 3.00 -2.16
N VAL A 317 6.24 1.88 -1.91
CA VAL A 317 6.89 0.59 -1.66
C VAL A 317 7.38 -0.10 -2.93
N HIS A 318 6.93 0.34 -4.11
CA HIS A 318 7.37 -0.20 -5.39
C HIS A 318 8.43 0.73 -5.99
N ARG A 319 9.60 0.19 -6.36
CA ARG A 319 10.77 0.98 -6.81
C ARG A 319 10.47 1.99 -7.93
N SER A 320 9.58 1.63 -8.85
CA SER A 320 9.18 2.47 -9.99
C SER A 320 7.85 3.20 -9.80
N ALA A 321 7.17 3.04 -8.65
CA ALA A 321 5.88 3.67 -8.44
C ALA A 321 5.94 5.21 -8.40
N PRO A 322 6.94 5.85 -7.77
CA PRO A 322 7.05 7.31 -7.84
C PRO A 322 7.01 7.83 -9.27
N GLN A 323 7.81 7.25 -10.16
CA GLN A 323 7.87 7.64 -11.56
C GLN A 323 6.55 7.36 -12.29
N ALA A 324 6.01 6.15 -12.21
CA ALA A 324 4.79 5.78 -12.91
C ALA A 324 3.57 6.61 -12.47
N LEU A 325 3.48 6.92 -11.18
CA LEU A 325 2.42 7.78 -10.64
C LEU A 325 2.55 9.21 -11.16
N VAL A 326 3.74 9.81 -11.06
CA VAL A 326 3.99 11.18 -11.54
C VAL A 326 3.74 11.29 -13.05
N GLU A 327 4.23 10.35 -13.85
CA GLU A 327 3.99 10.33 -15.32
C GLU A 327 2.50 10.21 -15.65
N THR A 328 1.75 9.44 -14.86
CA THR A 328 0.30 9.29 -15.06
C THR A 328 -0.45 10.57 -14.68
N VAL A 329 -0.09 11.18 -13.55
CA VAL A 329 -0.66 12.47 -13.12
C VAL A 329 -0.33 13.57 -14.12
N ASP A 330 0.92 13.68 -14.57
CA ASP A 330 1.38 14.67 -15.55
C ASP A 330 0.62 14.56 -16.88
N ARG A 331 0.36 13.32 -17.34
CA ARG A 331 -0.43 13.07 -18.55
C ARG A 331 -1.88 13.54 -18.42
N MET A 332 -2.49 13.37 -17.25
CA MET A 332 -3.91 13.67 -17.02
C MET A 332 -4.16 15.13 -16.62
N ALA A 333 -3.26 15.70 -15.82
CA ALA A 333 -3.44 17.01 -15.22
C ALA A 333 -3.05 18.13 -16.20
N ARG A 334 -3.91 19.13 -16.30
CA ARG A 334 -3.69 20.36 -17.06
C ARG A 334 -3.26 21.46 -16.10
N LEU A 335 -2.06 21.33 -15.53
CA LEU A 335 -1.48 22.29 -14.60
C LEU A 335 -0.61 23.31 -15.37
N PRO A 336 -1.01 24.59 -15.48
CA PRO A 336 -0.25 25.57 -16.24
C PRO A 336 0.99 26.09 -15.48
N ARG A 337 2.00 26.53 -16.23
CA ARG A 337 3.10 27.36 -15.72
C ARG A 337 2.52 28.62 -15.07
N GLY A 338 2.97 28.96 -13.87
CA GLY A 338 2.42 30.04 -13.05
C GLY A 338 1.06 29.76 -12.42
N GLY A 339 0.52 28.54 -12.59
CA GLY A 339 -0.74 28.12 -11.99
C GLY A 339 -0.63 27.72 -10.53
N SER A 340 -1.64 26.99 -10.06
CA SER A 340 -1.86 26.65 -8.66
C SER A 340 -2.29 25.19 -8.49
N ALA A 341 -1.69 24.49 -7.54
CA ALA A 341 -2.05 23.14 -7.18
C ALA A 341 -2.20 22.95 -5.67
N ALA A 342 -3.09 22.05 -5.25
CA ALA A 342 -3.13 21.55 -3.88
C ALA A 342 -2.95 20.03 -3.87
N ASP A 343 -1.94 19.55 -3.14
CA ASP A 343 -1.62 18.15 -2.91
C ASP A 343 -2.10 17.77 -1.49
N LEU A 344 -3.17 16.99 -1.42
CA LEU A 344 -3.81 16.55 -0.19
C LEU A 344 -3.40 15.12 0.13
N TYR A 345 -3.06 14.88 1.41
CA TYR A 345 -2.41 13.63 1.83
C TYR A 345 -1.03 13.47 1.17
N ALA A 346 -0.30 14.59 1.10
CA ALA A 346 0.92 14.74 0.29
C ALA A 346 2.09 13.85 0.72
N GLY A 347 2.03 13.25 1.91
CA GLY A 347 3.11 12.44 2.44
C GLY A 347 4.42 13.24 2.52
N ALA A 348 5.48 12.72 1.90
CA ALA A 348 6.78 13.39 1.84
C ALA A 348 6.92 14.37 0.65
N GLY A 349 5.85 14.61 -0.11
CA GLY A 349 5.80 15.61 -1.17
C GLY A 349 6.12 15.09 -2.58
N LEU A 350 5.76 13.84 -2.91
CA LEU A 350 5.98 13.28 -4.25
C LEU A 350 5.28 14.10 -5.34
N PHE A 351 3.95 14.29 -5.21
CA PHE A 351 3.18 15.07 -6.18
C PHE A 351 3.40 16.56 -5.99
N SER A 352 3.62 17.02 -4.76
CA SER A 352 4.02 18.40 -4.47
C SER A 352 5.30 18.80 -5.24
N ALA A 353 6.28 17.90 -5.38
CA ALA A 353 7.50 18.16 -6.14
C ALA A 353 7.23 18.27 -7.65
N TRP A 354 6.41 17.38 -8.20
CA TRP A 354 5.93 17.47 -9.59
C TRP A 354 5.18 18.78 -9.84
N ALA A 355 4.25 19.14 -8.96
CA ALA A 355 3.46 20.35 -9.08
C ALA A 355 4.35 21.61 -9.02
N ALA A 356 5.32 21.65 -8.09
CA ALA A 356 6.25 22.77 -7.92
C ALA A 356 7.12 22.98 -9.16
N ASP A 357 7.68 21.89 -9.72
CA ASP A 357 8.45 21.97 -10.97
C ASP A 357 7.58 22.42 -12.15
N THR A 358 6.34 21.92 -12.22
CA THR A 358 5.40 22.22 -13.31
C THR A 358 4.94 23.68 -13.30
N VAL A 359 4.47 24.20 -12.15
CA VAL A 359 4.03 25.59 -12.06
C VAL A 359 5.20 26.56 -12.07
N GLY A 360 6.38 26.16 -11.59
CA GLY A 360 7.54 27.02 -11.46
C GLY A 360 7.40 28.11 -10.40
N PRO A 361 8.43 28.97 -10.23
CA PRO A 361 8.52 29.89 -9.09
C PRO A 361 7.46 31.01 -9.06
N THR A 362 6.72 31.21 -10.15
CA THR A 362 5.63 32.19 -10.23
C THR A 362 4.27 31.59 -9.89
N GLY A 363 4.17 30.27 -9.75
CA GLY A 363 2.94 29.58 -9.37
C GLY A 363 2.80 29.40 -7.86
N GLN A 364 1.89 28.52 -7.44
CA GLN A 364 1.65 28.18 -6.04
C GLN A 364 1.35 26.69 -5.85
N VAL A 365 1.91 26.09 -4.82
CA VAL A 365 1.60 24.71 -4.42
C VAL A 365 1.29 24.67 -2.93
N LEU A 366 0.13 24.10 -2.57
CA LEU A 366 -0.22 23.76 -1.19
C LEU A 366 0.01 22.27 -0.96
N SER A 367 0.90 21.90 -0.05
CA SER A 367 1.19 20.53 0.35
C SER A 367 0.63 20.26 1.75
N VAL A 368 -0.30 19.31 1.88
CA VAL A 368 -0.99 19.02 3.16
C VAL A 368 -0.75 17.58 3.60
N GLU A 369 -0.13 17.40 4.76
CA GLU A 369 0.15 16.08 5.35
C GLU A 369 -0.10 16.09 6.86
N ALA A 370 -0.70 15.02 7.40
CA ALA A 370 -1.01 14.91 8.83
C ALA A 370 0.17 14.40 9.66
N ALA A 371 0.97 13.49 9.11
CA ALA A 371 2.10 12.86 9.79
C ALA A 371 3.31 13.80 9.83
N GLU A 372 3.76 14.11 11.05
CA GLU A 372 4.86 15.05 11.30
C GLU A 372 6.17 14.61 10.61
N ALA A 373 6.47 13.31 10.56
CA ALA A 373 7.70 12.78 9.99
C ALA A 373 7.82 13.06 8.48
N THR A 374 6.76 12.80 7.72
CA THR A 374 6.72 13.00 6.26
C THR A 374 6.48 14.47 5.91
N SER A 375 5.61 15.17 6.64
CA SER A 375 5.46 16.63 6.47
C SER A 375 6.78 17.37 6.74
N GLY A 376 7.52 16.98 7.78
CA GLY A 376 8.85 17.54 8.05
C GLY A 376 9.87 17.24 6.95
N ALA A 377 9.74 16.11 6.25
CA ALA A 377 10.55 15.82 5.06
C ALA A 377 10.19 16.75 3.89
N ALA A 378 8.90 16.96 3.63
CA ALA A 378 8.42 17.91 2.63
C ALA A 378 8.88 19.35 2.96
N GLN A 379 8.78 19.80 4.21
CA GLN A 379 9.26 21.12 4.64
C GLN A 379 10.75 21.33 4.34
N ARG A 380 11.59 20.31 4.55
CA ARG A 380 13.02 20.37 4.20
C ARG A 380 13.24 20.37 2.70
N LEU A 381 12.49 19.55 1.96
CA LEU A 381 12.56 19.48 0.49
C LEU A 381 12.22 20.83 -0.17
N PHE A 382 11.23 21.53 0.37
CA PHE A 382 10.73 22.79 -0.19
C PHE A 382 11.25 24.06 0.52
N ALA A 383 12.24 23.94 1.40
CA ALA A 383 12.75 25.06 2.21
C ALA A 383 13.27 26.26 1.38
N SER A 384 13.78 26.00 0.17
CA SER A 384 14.26 27.02 -0.78
C SER A 384 13.22 27.44 -1.81
N GLN A 385 11.98 26.96 -1.71
CA GLN A 385 10.91 27.15 -2.70
C GLN A 385 9.72 27.89 -2.06
N PRO A 386 9.76 29.24 -2.01
CA PRO A 386 8.73 30.02 -1.30
C PRO A 386 7.34 29.95 -1.94
N HIS A 387 7.23 29.40 -3.16
CA HIS A 387 5.98 29.16 -3.85
C HIS A 387 5.30 27.84 -3.42
N VAL A 388 5.93 27.06 -2.53
CA VAL A 388 5.36 25.83 -1.96
C VAL A 388 5.08 26.05 -0.48
N GLU A 389 3.80 26.02 -0.10
CA GLU A 389 3.36 26.07 1.30
C GLU A 389 3.14 24.65 1.82
N VAL A 390 3.89 24.25 2.85
CA VAL A 390 3.73 22.94 3.50
C VAL A 390 3.00 23.08 4.83
N VAL A 391 1.85 22.40 4.96
CA VAL A 391 1.00 22.47 6.15
C VAL A 391 0.87 21.11 6.81
N THR A 392 1.33 21.01 8.06
CA THR A 392 1.17 19.81 8.88
C THR A 392 -0.20 19.79 9.56
N ALA A 393 -1.18 19.14 8.95
CA ALA A 393 -2.51 18.96 9.53
C ALA A 393 -3.30 17.83 8.86
N PRO A 394 -4.26 17.20 9.58
CA PRO A 394 -5.27 16.37 8.93
C PRO A 394 -6.04 17.17 7.88
N VAL A 395 -6.15 16.63 6.66
CA VAL A 395 -6.84 17.26 5.52
C VAL A 395 -8.28 17.64 5.88
N GLU A 396 -8.95 16.84 6.72
CA GLU A 396 -10.32 17.08 7.20
C GLU A 396 -10.46 18.43 7.92
N ARG A 397 -9.38 18.94 8.54
CA ARG A 397 -9.37 20.25 9.22
C ARG A 397 -9.20 21.41 8.25
N LEU A 398 -8.65 21.18 7.07
CA LEU A 398 -8.34 22.22 6.08
C LEU A 398 -9.29 22.23 4.89
N ALA A 399 -9.98 21.12 4.61
CA ALA A 399 -10.80 20.97 3.41
C ALA A 399 -11.83 22.11 3.19
N HIS A 400 -12.42 22.63 4.25
CA HIS A 400 -13.41 23.73 4.18
C HIS A 400 -12.79 25.12 3.98
N ARG A 401 -11.46 25.23 4.01
CA ARG A 401 -10.68 26.47 3.85
C ARG A 401 -9.84 26.46 2.58
N LEU A 402 -9.91 25.38 1.79
CA LEU A 402 -9.19 25.28 0.53
C LEU A 402 -9.57 26.45 -0.36
N GLN A 403 -8.55 27.09 -0.93
CA GLN A 403 -8.74 28.12 -1.94
C GLN A 403 -8.91 27.45 -3.31
N PRO A 404 -9.47 28.16 -4.30
CA PRO A 404 -9.48 27.69 -5.68
C PRO A 404 -8.06 27.39 -6.17
N ALA A 405 -7.92 26.31 -6.93
CA ALA A 405 -6.68 25.88 -7.55
C ALA A 405 -6.96 25.32 -8.95
N ASP A 406 -5.97 25.36 -9.85
CA ASP A 406 -6.11 24.75 -11.18
C ASP A 406 -6.27 23.23 -11.05
N VAL A 407 -5.49 22.61 -10.15
CA VAL A 407 -5.54 21.17 -9.89
C VAL A 407 -5.55 20.88 -8.38
N VAL A 408 -6.49 20.03 -7.93
CA VAL A 408 -6.43 19.41 -6.60
C VAL A 408 -6.10 17.93 -6.76
N LEU A 409 -4.98 17.50 -6.20
CA LEU A 409 -4.59 16.10 -6.14
C LEU A 409 -4.89 15.54 -4.74
N LEU A 410 -5.37 14.30 -4.67
CA LEU A 410 -5.53 13.57 -3.42
C LEU A 410 -5.11 12.11 -3.55
N ASP A 411 -4.29 11.64 -2.61
CA ASP A 411 -3.88 10.23 -2.44
C ASP A 411 -4.27 9.75 -1.02
N PRO A 412 -5.58 9.57 -0.74
CA PRO A 412 -6.05 9.22 0.59
C PRO A 412 -5.65 7.79 1.00
N PRO A 413 -5.67 7.47 2.31
CA PRO A 413 -5.47 6.11 2.78
C PRO A 413 -6.53 5.15 2.24
N ARG A 414 -6.34 3.83 2.39
CA ARG A 414 -7.27 2.76 1.96
C ARG A 414 -8.75 2.93 2.38
N ALA A 415 -9.02 3.74 3.38
CA ALA A 415 -10.39 4.06 3.79
C ALA A 415 -11.12 4.99 2.79
N GLY A 416 -10.40 5.62 1.87
CA GLY A 416 -10.83 6.73 1.00
C GLY A 416 -10.82 8.08 1.71
N ALA A 417 -11.28 9.11 1.01
CA ALA A 417 -11.42 10.46 1.53
C ALA A 417 -12.73 10.63 2.31
N ASP A 418 -12.71 11.39 3.41
CA ASP A 418 -13.94 11.69 4.14
C ASP A 418 -14.89 12.53 3.28
N LYS A 419 -16.20 12.32 3.42
CA LYS A 419 -17.22 13.08 2.68
C LYS A 419 -17.09 14.60 2.84
N ARG A 420 -16.59 15.09 3.99
CA ARG A 420 -16.35 16.51 4.25
C ARG A 420 -15.16 17.02 3.47
N VAL A 421 -14.15 16.17 3.23
CA VAL A 421 -13.00 16.48 2.38
C VAL A 421 -13.47 16.67 0.94
N LEU A 422 -14.18 15.69 0.37
CA LEU A 422 -14.73 15.80 -0.99
C LEU A 422 -15.65 17.00 -1.18
N SER A 423 -16.51 17.29 -0.18
CA SER A 423 -17.38 18.46 -0.22
C SER A 423 -16.60 19.78 -0.13
N GLY A 424 -15.51 19.81 0.64
CA GLY A 424 -14.60 20.96 0.74
C GLY A 424 -13.82 21.22 -0.55
N ILE A 425 -13.27 20.16 -1.16
CA ILE A 425 -12.62 20.22 -2.49
C ILE A 425 -13.61 20.74 -3.52
N SER A 426 -14.84 20.19 -3.59
CA SER A 426 -15.83 20.67 -4.54
C SER A 426 -16.22 22.14 -4.29
N ALA A 427 -16.30 22.57 -3.02
CA ALA A 427 -16.64 23.94 -2.67
C ALA A 427 -15.54 24.95 -3.04
N SER A 428 -14.26 24.52 -3.03
CA SER A 428 -13.16 25.37 -3.50
C SER A 428 -13.15 25.54 -5.02
N SER A 429 -14.01 24.83 -5.76
CA SER A 429 -14.20 24.95 -7.22
C SER A 429 -12.89 24.84 -8.03
N PRO A 430 -12.11 23.75 -7.89
CA PRO A 430 -10.87 23.60 -8.64
C PRO A 430 -11.14 23.42 -10.15
N GLY A 431 -10.10 23.56 -10.99
CA GLY A 431 -10.21 23.28 -12.42
C GLY A 431 -10.33 21.76 -12.70
N GLN A 432 -9.53 20.97 -12.00
CA GLN A 432 -9.51 19.51 -12.08
C GLN A 432 -9.28 18.87 -10.71
N ILE A 433 -9.77 17.64 -10.53
CA ILE A 433 -9.43 16.78 -9.39
C ILE A 433 -8.71 15.54 -9.90
N ILE A 434 -7.53 15.26 -9.37
CA ILE A 434 -6.78 14.01 -9.63
C ILE A 434 -6.83 13.15 -8.38
N TYR A 435 -7.53 12.01 -8.46
CA TYR A 435 -7.69 11.08 -7.35
C TYR A 435 -6.80 9.85 -7.58
N VAL A 436 -5.86 9.60 -6.66
CA VAL A 436 -5.04 8.38 -6.61
C VAL A 436 -5.62 7.41 -5.57
N SER A 437 -5.72 6.12 -5.89
CA SER A 437 -6.28 5.15 -4.97
C SER A 437 -5.76 3.72 -5.15
N CYS A 438 -5.34 3.12 -4.04
CA CYS A 438 -4.94 1.72 -3.95
C CYS A 438 -6.09 0.75 -3.61
N ASP A 439 -7.32 1.25 -3.43
CA ASP A 439 -8.50 0.44 -3.09
C ASP A 439 -9.72 0.79 -3.96
N PRO A 440 -10.15 -0.10 -4.88
CA PRO A 440 -11.23 0.21 -5.81
C PRO A 440 -12.59 0.41 -5.13
N ALA A 441 -12.80 -0.15 -3.93
CA ALA A 441 -14.09 -0.05 -3.24
C ALA A 441 -14.31 1.34 -2.62
N SER A 442 -13.30 1.86 -1.92
CA SER A 442 -13.32 3.22 -1.41
C SER A 442 -13.28 4.24 -2.54
N PHE A 443 -12.47 4.03 -3.59
CA PHE A 443 -12.51 4.86 -4.80
C PHE A 443 -13.91 4.91 -5.42
N ALA A 444 -14.56 3.78 -5.68
CA ALA A 444 -15.89 3.77 -6.31
C ALA A 444 -16.95 4.52 -5.47
N ARG A 445 -16.88 4.41 -4.13
CA ARG A 445 -17.75 5.16 -3.21
C ARG A 445 -17.51 6.67 -3.31
N ASP A 446 -16.24 7.08 -3.36
CA ASP A 446 -15.86 8.48 -3.37
C ASP A 446 -16.08 9.13 -4.75
N ALA A 447 -15.83 8.38 -5.83
CA ALA A 447 -16.16 8.75 -7.20
C ALA A 447 -17.66 9.03 -7.34
N LYS A 448 -18.52 8.14 -6.84
CA LYS A 448 -19.97 8.39 -6.80
C LYS A 448 -20.31 9.70 -6.09
N ARG A 449 -19.62 10.00 -4.98
CA ARG A 449 -19.84 11.24 -4.23
C ARG A 449 -19.42 12.48 -5.03
N LEU A 450 -18.32 12.41 -5.77
CA LEU A 450 -17.90 13.48 -6.68
C LEU A 450 -18.91 13.68 -7.82
N LEU A 451 -19.44 12.59 -8.39
CA LEU A 451 -20.52 12.66 -9.39
C LEU A 451 -21.79 13.34 -8.84
N GLU A 452 -22.19 13.00 -7.60
CA GLU A 452 -23.30 13.66 -6.90
C GLU A 452 -23.06 15.16 -6.64
N LEU A 453 -21.79 15.58 -6.58
CA LEU A 453 -21.37 16.97 -6.42
C LEU A 453 -21.25 17.71 -7.77
N GLY A 454 -21.55 17.05 -8.88
CA GLY A 454 -21.56 17.64 -10.22
C GLY A 454 -20.31 17.39 -11.04
N TRP A 455 -19.31 16.70 -10.49
CA TRP A 455 -18.11 16.33 -11.24
C TRP A 455 -18.39 15.18 -12.21
N ARG A 456 -17.55 15.02 -13.22
CA ARG A 456 -17.57 13.92 -14.17
C ARG A 456 -16.24 13.20 -14.11
N LEU A 457 -16.26 11.88 -13.97
CA LEU A 457 -15.08 11.05 -14.16
C LEU A 457 -14.74 11.05 -15.65
N LYS A 458 -13.60 11.64 -16.01
CA LYS A 458 -13.18 11.83 -17.41
C LYS A 458 -12.28 10.71 -17.89
N ASP A 459 -11.27 10.38 -17.08
CA ASP A 459 -10.25 9.38 -17.42
C ASP A 459 -9.90 8.57 -16.17
N VAL A 460 -9.47 7.33 -16.38
CA VAL A 460 -8.92 6.48 -15.34
C VAL A 460 -7.82 5.56 -15.89
N ALA A 461 -6.67 5.57 -15.22
CA ALA A 461 -5.57 4.67 -15.48
C ALA A 461 -5.41 3.68 -14.33
N LEU A 462 -5.16 2.41 -14.65
CA LEU A 462 -4.88 1.37 -13.66
C LEU A 462 -3.42 0.96 -13.74
N LEU A 463 -2.74 0.89 -12.60
CA LEU A 463 -1.33 0.53 -12.51
C LEU A 463 -1.17 -0.76 -11.69
N ASP A 464 -0.41 -1.71 -12.23
CA ASP A 464 0.00 -2.94 -11.55
C ASP A 464 1.20 -2.68 -10.63
N MET A 465 0.99 -1.85 -9.61
CA MET A 465 2.01 -1.52 -8.59
C MET A 465 2.29 -2.68 -7.62
N TYR A 466 1.47 -3.73 -7.64
CA TYR A 466 1.61 -4.86 -6.72
C TYR A 466 1.42 -6.21 -7.44
N PRO A 467 2.32 -6.57 -8.39
CA PRO A 467 2.28 -7.86 -9.05
C PRO A 467 2.33 -9.02 -8.04
N ASN A 468 1.70 -10.14 -8.37
CA ASN A 468 1.48 -11.30 -7.51
C ASN A 468 0.57 -11.05 -6.30
N THR A 469 -0.08 -9.89 -6.23
CA THR A 469 -1.12 -9.60 -5.23
C THR A 469 -2.41 -9.17 -5.92
N HIS A 470 -3.52 -9.15 -5.18
CA HIS A 470 -4.80 -8.64 -5.67
C HIS A 470 -4.90 -7.10 -5.63
N HIS A 471 -3.92 -6.41 -5.03
CA HIS A 471 -3.92 -4.95 -4.96
C HIS A 471 -3.63 -4.34 -6.33
N MET A 472 -4.23 -3.19 -6.58
CA MET A 472 -4.07 -2.40 -7.80
C MET A 472 -4.11 -0.93 -7.42
N GLU A 473 -3.44 -0.10 -8.20
CA GLU A 473 -3.52 1.35 -8.06
C GLU A 473 -4.37 1.92 -9.19
N SER A 474 -5.09 3.00 -8.91
CA SER A 474 -5.87 3.75 -9.89
C SER A 474 -5.56 5.24 -9.78
N VAL A 475 -5.46 5.92 -10.91
CA VAL A 475 -5.38 7.39 -11.00
C VAL A 475 -6.53 7.84 -11.87
N ALA A 476 -7.35 8.75 -11.34
CA ALA A 476 -8.59 9.18 -11.98
C ALA A 476 -8.65 10.71 -12.09
N LEU A 477 -9.09 11.18 -13.25
CA LEU A 477 -9.32 12.60 -13.52
C LEU A 477 -10.81 12.92 -13.43
N PHE A 478 -11.15 13.92 -12.64
CA PHE A 478 -12.49 14.51 -12.60
C PHE A 478 -12.49 15.96 -13.05
N GLU A 479 -13.54 16.33 -13.79
CA GLU A 479 -13.78 17.69 -14.30
C GLU A 479 -15.23 18.10 -14.06
N ALA A 480 -15.48 19.39 -13.90
CA ALA A 480 -16.82 19.94 -13.64
C ALA A 480 -17.74 19.89 -14.88
#